data_AF-A0A960K5C5-F1
#
_entry.id   AF-A0A960K5C5-F1
#
_cell.length_a   1.000
_cell.length_b   1.000
_cell.length_c   1.000
_cell.angle_alpha   90.00
_cell.angle_beta   90.00
_cell.angle_gamma   90.00
#
_symmetry.space_group_name_H-M   'P 1'
#
loop_
_entity.id
_entity.type
_entity.pdbx_description
1 polymer ?
#
loop_
_entity_poly.entity_id
_entity_poly.type
_entity_poly.pdbx_seq_one_letter_code
_entity_poly.pdbx_strand_id
1 'polypeptide(L)'
;MSVVLVTVPLLVTKFPPSADLPQHVSQVALALGDVADSATVDLEVDWFRPNNLVYLFVLASYKVFGPTRAAGATLGILLVLQVLGLSLLLRRSPYRLAFLPLLSIFFFNQSLYWGFLNFLVGWPAFCLWLWLLRSDLPDGWRRWVFLALASGVTLYSHVLWFLAGCGVTCLWMLCEGRSRIRFHVSTLLPFGVIALVWYAGLHHYRAEVGYDMAAHWVVKPWERLRPSFLVRGFFGGLRNVVEDSIRYLVLGWLGLSLLTHRRGFWKRSDRMLLAVGLALFTVSLLFPDKYSNTTFFASRWMSYGMILILAAAPPPRPLSRPFVRVTALLVAVIYVSTTAGMWYLYDEVELSGLEEAIDVLPEKSTVLGLSFVKASQFVAGRPFLHLFAYSQAIKGADLNFSFAQHGTGIARYTEPRRQTWTQNLEWNPELLQPSDLSQFEHVLVNGGDPVHEQLGQSPLLIPMTDSGRWRLYRSRGRSDTSEEIGQGAH
;
A
#
# COMPACT_ATOMS: atom_id res chain seq x y z
N MET A 1 -13.18 -11.64 16.70
CA MET A 1 -11.84 -11.99 17.24
C MET A 1 -10.74 -11.62 16.26
N SER A 2 -10.63 -12.22 15.06
CA SER A 2 -9.54 -11.88 14.11
C SER A 2 -9.47 -10.39 13.77
N VAL A 3 -10.62 -9.76 13.48
CA VAL A 3 -10.70 -8.30 13.25
C VAL A 3 -10.13 -7.52 14.43
N VAL A 4 -10.68 -7.71 15.64
CA VAL A 4 -10.23 -7.04 16.87
C VAL A 4 -8.73 -7.21 17.10
N LEU A 5 -8.22 -8.42 16.88
CA LEU A 5 -6.80 -8.73 17.04
C LEU A 5 -5.96 -7.90 16.07
N VAL A 6 -6.19 -8.04 14.77
CA VAL A 6 -5.30 -7.42 13.77
C VAL A 6 -5.45 -5.89 13.69
N THR A 7 -6.49 -5.29 14.29
CA THR A 7 -6.60 -3.83 14.41
C THR A 7 -5.72 -3.21 15.49
N VAL A 8 -5.19 -3.99 16.45
CA VAL A 8 -4.43 -3.42 17.60
C VAL A 8 -3.27 -2.50 17.19
N PRO A 9 -2.41 -2.83 16.20
CA PRO A 9 -1.31 -1.95 15.81
C PRO A 9 -1.79 -0.57 15.30
N LEU A 10 -2.97 -0.50 14.69
CA LEU A 10 -3.55 0.76 14.20
C LEU A 10 -4.09 1.64 15.33
N LEU A 11 -4.39 1.06 16.49
CA LEU A 11 -4.92 1.80 17.64
C LEU A 11 -3.80 2.45 18.47
N VAL A 12 -2.59 1.90 18.43
CA VAL A 12 -1.45 2.35 19.24
C VAL A 12 -0.48 3.26 18.48
N THR A 13 -0.81 3.62 17.23
CA THR A 13 0.07 4.41 16.36
C THR A 13 -0.74 5.48 15.70
N LYS A 14 -0.23 6.71 15.73
CA LYS A 14 -0.86 7.86 15.09
C LYS A 14 -0.60 7.88 13.59
N PHE A 15 0.66 7.68 13.20
CA PHE A 15 1.08 7.65 11.81
C PHE A 15 1.59 6.25 11.46
N PRO A 16 0.75 5.37 10.86
CA PRO A 16 1.17 4.02 10.51
C PRO A 16 2.42 4.03 9.61
N PRO A 17 3.39 3.11 9.82
CA PRO A 17 4.66 3.09 9.09
C PRO A 17 4.46 2.60 7.65
N SER A 18 3.95 3.48 6.79
CA SER A 18 3.60 3.19 5.42
C SER A 18 4.02 4.34 4.51
N ALA A 19 4.99 4.08 3.63
CA ALA A 19 5.67 5.12 2.85
C ALA A 19 4.68 6.01 2.09
N ASP A 20 3.78 5.42 1.31
CA ASP A 20 2.89 6.20 0.43
C ASP A 20 1.54 6.57 1.08
N LEU A 21 1.27 6.12 2.30
CA LEU A 21 0.02 6.41 3.00
C LEU A 21 -0.27 7.92 3.16
N PRO A 22 0.71 8.77 3.54
CA PRO A 22 0.50 10.22 3.63
C PRO A 22 0.11 10.83 2.27
N GLN A 23 0.67 10.32 1.18
CA GLN A 23 0.35 10.80 -0.18
C GLN A 23 -1.11 10.49 -0.55
N HIS A 24 -1.64 9.32 -0.13
CA HIS A 24 -3.06 9.00 -0.34
C HIS A 24 -4.01 9.94 0.41
N VAL A 25 -3.65 10.34 1.63
CA VAL A 25 -4.44 11.32 2.38
C VAL A 25 -4.34 12.69 1.71
N SER A 26 -3.15 13.10 1.27
CA SER A 26 -2.96 14.39 0.59
C SER A 26 -3.70 14.46 -0.76
N GLN A 27 -3.83 13.35 -1.49
CA GLN A 27 -4.65 13.25 -2.70
C GLN A 27 -6.13 13.58 -2.46
N VAL A 28 -6.68 13.19 -1.30
CA VAL A 28 -8.04 13.59 -0.91
C VAL A 28 -8.10 15.07 -0.56
N ALA A 29 -7.12 15.61 0.15
CA ALA A 29 -7.05 17.04 0.43
C ALA A 29 -6.99 17.88 -0.87
N LEU A 30 -6.15 17.47 -1.84
CA LEU A 30 -6.10 18.07 -3.18
C LEU A 30 -7.45 18.00 -3.90
N ALA A 31 -8.10 16.85 -3.88
CA ALA A 31 -9.39 16.66 -4.55
C ALA A 31 -10.54 17.46 -3.92
N LEU A 32 -10.42 17.80 -2.63
CA LEU A 32 -11.37 18.66 -1.92
C LEU A 32 -11.08 20.15 -2.10
N GLY A 33 -9.92 20.53 -2.63
CA GLY A 33 -9.47 21.92 -2.68
C GLY A 33 -9.03 22.48 -1.32
N ASP A 34 -8.73 21.62 -0.35
CA ASP A 34 -8.33 21.99 1.02
C ASP A 34 -6.83 22.39 1.11
N VAL A 35 -6.24 22.88 0.01
CA VAL A 35 -4.79 23.10 -0.12
C VAL A 35 -4.47 24.52 -0.62
N ALA A 36 -3.18 24.87 -0.63
CA ALA A 36 -2.65 26.12 -1.17
C ALA A 36 -3.05 26.29 -2.63
N ASP A 37 -3.37 27.52 -3.03
CA ASP A 37 -3.85 27.80 -4.37
C ASP A 37 -2.82 27.36 -5.42
N SER A 38 -1.51 27.55 -5.13
CA SER A 38 -0.40 27.10 -5.99
C SER A 38 -0.34 25.58 -6.21
N ALA A 39 -0.89 24.79 -5.29
CA ALA A 39 -1.00 23.35 -5.42
C ALA A 39 -2.21 22.91 -6.27
N THR A 40 -3.15 23.83 -6.53
CA THR A 40 -4.43 23.55 -7.23
C THR A 40 -4.54 24.11 -8.63
N VAL A 41 -3.68 25.08 -8.98
CA VAL A 41 -3.60 25.58 -10.36
C VAL A 41 -3.30 24.37 -11.24
N ASP A 42 -4.20 24.07 -12.17
CA ASP A 42 -4.07 22.98 -13.15
C ASP A 42 -4.29 21.55 -12.59
N LEU A 43 -5.18 21.36 -11.61
CA LEU A 43 -5.62 20.02 -11.20
C LEU A 43 -6.89 19.55 -11.91
N GLU A 44 -6.89 18.27 -12.29
CA GLU A 44 -8.08 17.52 -12.66
C GLU A 44 -8.36 16.42 -11.63
N VAL A 45 -9.60 16.36 -11.18
CA VAL A 45 -10.08 15.35 -10.24
C VAL A 45 -10.97 14.34 -10.96
N ASP A 46 -10.60 13.07 -10.92
CA ASP A 46 -11.36 11.98 -11.55
C ASP A 46 -11.53 10.78 -10.61
N TRP A 47 -12.73 10.66 -10.05
CA TRP A 47 -13.11 9.57 -9.15
C TRP A 47 -13.32 8.23 -9.86
N PHE A 48 -13.56 8.26 -11.16
CA PHE A 48 -14.01 7.09 -11.94
C PHE A 48 -12.89 6.51 -12.80
N ARG A 49 -11.62 6.75 -12.45
CA ARG A 49 -10.49 6.03 -13.06
C ARG A 49 -10.24 4.69 -12.38
N PRO A 50 -9.75 3.69 -13.13
CA PRO A 50 -9.16 2.49 -12.55
C PRO A 50 -8.14 2.85 -11.46
N ASN A 51 -8.11 2.03 -10.40
CA ASN A 51 -7.32 2.19 -9.18
C ASN A 51 -7.82 3.24 -8.16
N ASN A 52 -8.90 4.00 -8.44
CA ASN A 52 -9.31 5.10 -7.55
C ASN A 52 -10.34 4.71 -6.47
N LEU A 53 -10.82 3.46 -6.42
CA LEU A 53 -11.82 3.05 -5.42
C LEU A 53 -11.36 3.29 -3.99
N VAL A 54 -10.05 3.18 -3.71
CA VAL A 54 -9.55 3.35 -2.34
C VAL A 54 -9.85 4.72 -1.76
N TYR A 55 -9.90 5.74 -2.63
CA TYR A 55 -10.07 7.11 -2.19
C TYR A 55 -11.47 7.38 -1.66
N LEU A 56 -12.47 6.53 -1.94
CA LEU A 56 -13.76 6.60 -1.24
C LEU A 56 -13.59 6.27 0.25
N PHE A 57 -12.75 5.29 0.59
CA PHE A 57 -12.45 4.94 1.98
C PHE A 57 -11.57 6.00 2.65
N VAL A 58 -10.59 6.55 1.91
CA VAL A 58 -9.75 7.65 2.41
C VAL A 58 -10.61 8.89 2.66
N LEU A 59 -11.47 9.28 1.73
CA LEU A 59 -12.39 10.41 1.86
C LEU A 59 -13.35 10.24 3.04
N ALA A 60 -13.99 9.08 3.15
CA ALA A 60 -14.87 8.79 4.28
C ALA A 60 -14.12 8.89 5.61
N SER A 61 -12.91 8.33 5.70
CA SER A 61 -12.07 8.40 6.89
C SER A 61 -11.61 9.83 7.19
N TYR A 62 -11.27 10.60 6.15
CA TYR A 62 -10.87 12.00 6.25
C TYR A 62 -12.00 12.87 6.81
N LYS A 63 -13.22 12.72 6.29
CA LYS A 63 -14.38 13.50 6.75
C LYS A 63 -14.83 13.13 8.17
N VAL A 64 -14.67 11.86 8.58
CA VAL A 64 -15.11 11.39 9.91
C VAL A 64 -14.06 11.62 11.00
N PHE A 65 -12.79 11.35 10.71
CA PHE A 65 -11.71 11.34 11.73
C PHE A 65 -10.69 12.46 11.55
N GLY A 66 -10.83 13.29 10.51
CA GLY A 66 -9.86 14.32 10.15
C GLY A 66 -8.60 13.76 9.45
N PRO A 67 -7.78 14.63 8.84
CA PRO A 67 -6.61 14.24 8.04
C PRO A 67 -5.62 13.36 8.80
N THR A 68 -5.36 13.70 10.07
CA THR A 68 -4.35 13.04 10.91
C THR A 68 -4.67 11.56 11.17
N ARG A 69 -5.95 11.21 11.34
CA ARG A 69 -6.38 9.83 11.64
C ARG A 69 -6.97 9.10 10.43
N ALA A 70 -7.20 9.81 9.32
CA ALA A 70 -7.76 9.25 8.08
C ALA A 70 -6.96 8.03 7.58
N ALA A 71 -5.63 8.12 7.63
CA ALA A 71 -4.71 7.09 7.24
C ALA A 71 -4.93 5.77 8.01
N GLY A 72 -4.86 5.82 9.34
CA GLY A 72 -5.06 4.66 10.21
C GLY A 72 -6.47 4.08 10.10
N ALA A 73 -7.49 4.95 10.05
CA ALA A 73 -8.89 4.53 9.88
C ALA A 73 -9.12 3.81 8.54
N THR A 74 -8.55 4.31 7.44
CA THR A 74 -8.62 3.66 6.13
C THR A 74 -8.01 2.28 6.18
N LEU A 75 -6.81 2.13 6.75
CA LEU A 75 -6.17 0.83 6.92
C LEU A 75 -7.02 -0.12 7.77
N GLY A 76 -7.69 0.38 8.81
CA GLY A 76 -8.63 -0.39 9.62
C GLY A 76 -9.80 -0.93 8.81
N ILE A 77 -10.41 -0.10 7.95
CA ILE A 77 -11.48 -0.53 7.04
C ILE A 77 -10.97 -1.60 6.08
N LEU A 78 -9.83 -1.38 5.42
CA LEU A 78 -9.26 -2.34 4.47
C LEU A 78 -8.92 -3.68 5.13
N LEU A 79 -8.41 -3.64 6.36
CA LEU A 79 -8.12 -4.81 7.16
C LEU A 79 -9.41 -5.60 7.49
N VAL A 80 -10.47 -4.93 7.92
CA VAL A 80 -11.78 -5.56 8.16
C VAL A 80 -12.27 -6.23 6.89
N LEU A 81 -12.24 -5.51 5.75
CA LEU A 81 -12.67 -6.04 4.46
C LEU A 81 -11.84 -7.26 4.03
N GLN A 82 -10.53 -7.25 4.27
CA GLN A 82 -9.67 -8.40 4.01
C GLN A 82 -10.07 -9.61 4.86
N VAL A 83 -10.29 -9.45 6.16
CA VAL A 83 -10.72 -10.55 7.03
C VAL A 83 -12.10 -11.09 6.59
N LEU A 84 -13.03 -10.21 6.18
CA LEU A 84 -14.34 -10.60 5.67
C LEU A 84 -14.23 -11.36 4.33
N GLY A 85 -13.41 -10.87 3.40
CA GLY A 85 -13.15 -11.52 2.11
C GLY A 85 -12.55 -12.93 2.29
N LEU A 86 -11.59 -13.08 3.21
CA LEU A 86 -11.03 -14.38 3.59
C LEU A 86 -12.09 -15.29 4.21
N SER A 87 -12.88 -14.77 5.16
CA SER A 87 -13.95 -15.53 5.80
C SER A 87 -14.95 -16.06 4.77
N LEU A 88 -15.32 -15.23 3.79
CA LEU A 88 -16.22 -15.58 2.69
C LEU A 88 -15.64 -16.72 1.83
N LEU A 89 -14.36 -16.65 1.45
CA LEU A 89 -13.67 -17.70 0.68
C LEU A 89 -13.58 -19.03 1.44
N LEU A 90 -13.41 -18.96 2.76
CA LEU A 90 -13.17 -20.13 3.62
C LEU A 90 -14.46 -20.75 4.18
N ARG A 91 -15.61 -20.09 4.06
CA ARG A 91 -16.87 -20.47 4.72
C ARG A 91 -17.34 -21.91 4.47
N ARG A 92 -16.96 -22.50 3.32
CA ARG A 92 -17.30 -23.87 2.95
C ARG A 92 -16.52 -24.93 3.73
N SER A 93 -15.52 -24.55 4.52
CA SER A 93 -14.72 -25.47 5.33
C SER A 93 -14.54 -24.92 6.76
N PRO A 94 -15.26 -25.47 7.75
CA PRO A 94 -15.10 -25.11 9.16
C PRO A 94 -13.66 -25.30 9.66
N TYR A 95 -12.93 -26.23 9.05
CA TYR A 95 -11.53 -26.47 9.34
C TYR A 95 -10.65 -25.32 8.85
N ARG A 96 -10.81 -24.88 7.60
CA ARG A 96 -10.00 -23.79 7.04
C ARG A 96 -10.27 -22.46 7.74
N LEU A 97 -11.51 -22.24 8.20
CA LEU A 97 -11.85 -21.09 9.05
C LEU A 97 -11.05 -21.06 10.36
N ALA A 98 -10.52 -22.19 10.85
CA ALA A 98 -9.65 -22.20 12.03
C ALA A 98 -8.32 -21.48 11.79
N PHE A 99 -7.85 -21.37 10.53
CA PHE A 99 -6.64 -20.60 10.17
C PHE A 99 -6.89 -19.11 10.00
N LEU A 100 -8.15 -18.65 10.03
CA LEU A 100 -8.43 -17.25 9.73
C LEU A 100 -7.59 -16.26 10.55
N PRO A 101 -7.33 -16.45 11.88
CA PRO A 101 -6.42 -15.57 12.61
C PRO A 101 -5.01 -15.55 12.02
N LEU A 102 -4.43 -16.71 11.69
CA LEU A 102 -3.11 -16.82 11.07
C LEU A 102 -3.08 -16.17 9.69
N LEU A 103 -4.08 -16.41 8.84
CA LEU A 103 -4.14 -15.80 7.50
C LEU A 103 -4.30 -14.29 7.55
N SER A 104 -4.92 -13.76 8.61
CA SER A 104 -5.15 -12.32 8.78
C SER A 104 -3.86 -11.54 9.01
N ILE A 105 -2.81 -12.17 9.57
CA ILE A 105 -1.54 -11.47 9.82
C ILE A 105 -0.79 -11.10 8.53
N PHE A 106 -1.06 -11.80 7.42
CA PHE A 106 -0.53 -11.44 6.11
C PHE A 106 -1.09 -10.11 5.57
N PHE A 107 -2.00 -9.44 6.28
CA PHE A 107 -2.33 -8.03 6.03
C PHE A 107 -1.08 -7.15 6.19
N PHE A 108 -0.22 -7.46 7.16
CA PHE A 108 1.03 -6.75 7.44
C PHE A 108 2.14 -7.17 6.47
N ASN A 109 1.86 -7.06 5.18
CA ASN A 109 2.78 -7.42 4.11
C ASN A 109 3.44 -6.21 3.46
N GLN A 110 4.38 -6.45 2.54
CA GLN A 110 5.10 -5.41 1.81
C GLN A 110 4.20 -4.31 1.21
N SER A 111 3.03 -4.68 0.68
CA SER A 111 2.09 -3.72 0.07
C SER A 111 1.55 -2.72 1.09
N LEU A 112 1.35 -3.14 2.34
CA LEU A 112 0.95 -2.25 3.43
C LEU A 112 2.05 -1.25 3.76
N TYR A 113 3.26 -1.73 4.01
CA TYR A 113 4.37 -0.89 4.45
C TYR A 113 4.91 0.05 3.34
N TRP A 114 4.68 -0.29 2.07
CA TRP A 114 4.91 0.64 0.98
C TRP A 114 3.74 1.60 0.73
N GLY A 115 2.54 1.33 1.24
CA GLY A 115 1.37 2.20 1.04
C GLY A 115 0.68 1.99 -0.29
N PHE A 116 0.70 0.77 -0.84
CA PHE A 116 -0.05 0.40 -2.04
C PHE A 116 -1.55 0.21 -1.74
N LEU A 117 -2.21 1.24 -1.22
CA LEU A 117 -3.60 1.17 -0.77
C LEU A 117 -4.56 0.72 -1.87
N ASN A 118 -4.39 1.25 -3.09
CA ASN A 118 -5.12 0.81 -4.29
C ASN A 118 -5.00 -0.71 -4.47
N PHE A 119 -3.81 -1.27 -4.26
CA PHE A 119 -3.59 -2.71 -4.36
C PHE A 119 -4.20 -3.47 -3.19
N LEU A 120 -4.12 -2.96 -1.96
CA LEU A 120 -4.73 -3.58 -0.78
C LEU A 120 -6.26 -3.69 -0.91
N VAL A 121 -6.94 -2.65 -1.41
CA VAL A 121 -8.41 -2.67 -1.61
C VAL A 121 -8.85 -3.63 -2.71
N GLY A 122 -7.96 -3.98 -3.63
CA GLY A 122 -8.25 -4.98 -4.67
C GLY A 122 -8.31 -6.41 -4.16
N TRP A 123 -7.65 -6.72 -3.03
CA TRP A 123 -7.73 -8.06 -2.45
C TRP A 123 -9.13 -8.48 -1.99
N PRO A 124 -9.88 -7.72 -1.16
CA PRO A 124 -11.23 -8.09 -0.78
C PRO A 124 -12.19 -8.13 -1.98
N ALA A 125 -12.03 -7.23 -2.96
CA ALA A 125 -12.78 -7.26 -4.21
C ALA A 125 -12.51 -8.56 -4.99
N PHE A 126 -11.25 -8.96 -5.10
CA PHE A 126 -10.83 -10.21 -5.74
C PHE A 126 -11.35 -11.44 -4.97
N CYS A 127 -11.38 -11.41 -3.63
CA CYS A 127 -11.97 -12.48 -2.83
C CYS A 127 -13.47 -12.65 -3.11
N LEU A 128 -14.22 -11.54 -3.18
CA LEU A 128 -15.64 -11.56 -3.52
C LEU A 128 -15.86 -12.11 -4.94
N TRP A 129 -15.09 -11.63 -5.91
CA TRP A 129 -15.13 -12.09 -7.28
C TRP A 129 -14.82 -13.59 -7.39
N LEU A 130 -13.77 -14.07 -6.73
CA LEU A 130 -13.38 -15.48 -6.71
C LEU A 130 -14.43 -16.35 -6.03
N TRP A 131 -15.07 -15.84 -4.97
CA TRP A 131 -16.20 -16.52 -4.33
C TRP A 131 -17.39 -16.65 -5.28
N LEU A 132 -17.76 -15.58 -6.01
CA LEU A 132 -18.83 -15.60 -7.01
C LEU A 132 -18.53 -16.57 -8.17
N LEU A 133 -17.29 -16.58 -8.66
CA LEU A 133 -16.85 -17.52 -9.69
C LEU A 133 -17.07 -18.96 -9.25
N ARG A 134 -16.80 -19.27 -7.98
CA ARG A 134 -16.92 -20.60 -7.38
C ARG A 134 -18.31 -20.90 -6.79
N SER A 135 -19.24 -19.95 -6.82
CA SER A 135 -20.56 -20.11 -6.21
C SER A 135 -21.42 -21.07 -7.04
N ASP A 136 -22.36 -21.75 -6.38
CA ASP A 136 -23.31 -22.67 -7.01
C ASP A 136 -24.54 -21.93 -7.58
N LEU A 137 -24.42 -20.61 -7.78
CA LEU A 137 -25.49 -19.80 -8.35
C LEU A 137 -25.77 -20.28 -9.79
N PRO A 138 -27.04 -20.46 -10.19
CA PRO A 138 -27.38 -20.78 -11.57
C PRO A 138 -26.84 -19.73 -12.54
N ASP A 139 -26.40 -20.17 -13.72
CA ASP A 139 -25.99 -19.27 -14.79
C ASP A 139 -27.24 -18.58 -15.33
N GLY A 140 -27.36 -17.29 -15.03
CA GLY A 140 -28.49 -16.45 -15.40
C GLY A 140 -28.18 -14.99 -15.12
N TRP A 141 -29.14 -14.11 -15.42
CA TRP A 141 -28.97 -12.66 -15.32
C TRP A 141 -28.41 -12.20 -13.98
N ARG A 142 -28.93 -12.73 -12.86
CA ARG A 142 -28.46 -12.34 -11.52
C ARG A 142 -26.98 -12.64 -11.29
N ARG A 143 -26.53 -13.84 -11.64
CA ARG A 143 -25.12 -14.24 -11.52
C ARG A 143 -24.24 -13.41 -12.45
N TRP A 144 -24.72 -13.16 -13.67
CA TRP A 144 -24.03 -12.33 -14.64
C TRP A 144 -23.80 -10.92 -14.09
N VAL A 145 -24.85 -10.27 -13.57
CA VAL A 145 -24.77 -8.93 -12.96
C VAL A 145 -23.79 -8.93 -11.80
N PHE A 146 -23.87 -9.89 -10.88
CA PHE A 146 -22.94 -9.93 -9.74
C PHE A 146 -21.49 -10.12 -10.16
N LEU A 147 -21.22 -11.00 -11.14
CA LEU A 147 -19.87 -11.18 -11.67
C LEU A 147 -19.36 -9.93 -12.40
N ALA A 148 -20.18 -9.32 -13.26
CA ALA A 148 -19.83 -8.09 -13.96
C ALA A 148 -19.56 -6.95 -12.98
N LEU A 149 -20.42 -6.73 -11.98
CA LEU A 149 -20.17 -5.74 -10.93
C LEU A 149 -18.90 -6.04 -10.15
N ALA A 150 -18.66 -7.30 -9.75
CA ALA A 150 -17.44 -7.68 -9.05
C ALA A 150 -16.19 -7.49 -9.92
N SER A 151 -16.27 -7.72 -11.23
CA SER A 151 -15.21 -7.41 -12.19
C SER A 151 -14.95 -5.91 -12.29
N GLY A 152 -15.99 -5.09 -12.34
CA GLY A 152 -15.87 -3.63 -12.30
C GLY A 152 -15.24 -3.13 -11.00
N VAL A 153 -15.73 -3.60 -9.85
CA VAL A 153 -15.16 -3.28 -8.53
C VAL A 153 -13.69 -3.70 -8.47
N THR A 154 -13.33 -4.86 -9.01
CA THR A 154 -11.92 -5.31 -9.04
C THR A 154 -11.05 -4.39 -9.91
N LEU A 155 -11.53 -3.94 -11.08
CA LEU A 155 -10.82 -2.98 -11.93
C LEU A 155 -10.63 -1.63 -11.22
N TYR A 156 -11.70 -1.08 -10.64
CA TYR A 156 -11.64 0.21 -9.94
C TYR A 156 -10.85 0.15 -8.64
N SER A 157 -10.79 -1.01 -7.98
CA SER A 157 -9.84 -1.24 -6.90
C SER A 157 -8.40 -1.22 -7.41
N HIS A 158 -8.05 -2.10 -8.35
CA HIS A 158 -6.75 -2.10 -8.98
C HIS A 158 -6.74 -2.94 -10.28
N VAL A 159 -6.22 -2.38 -11.38
CA VAL A 159 -6.14 -3.06 -12.68
C VAL A 159 -5.41 -4.40 -12.63
N LEU A 160 -4.34 -4.49 -11.84
CA LEU A 160 -3.60 -5.74 -11.66
C LEU A 160 -4.47 -6.86 -11.07
N TRP A 161 -5.33 -6.57 -10.09
CA TRP A 161 -6.25 -7.57 -9.55
C TRP A 161 -7.30 -7.99 -10.58
N PHE A 162 -7.73 -7.08 -11.45
CA PHE A 162 -8.62 -7.41 -12.56
C PHE A 162 -7.94 -8.34 -13.57
N LEU A 163 -6.67 -8.09 -13.92
CA LEU A 163 -5.86 -8.98 -14.75
C LEU A 163 -5.67 -10.36 -14.10
N ALA A 164 -5.44 -10.41 -12.79
CA ALA A 164 -5.42 -11.67 -12.05
C ALA A 164 -6.77 -12.40 -12.16
N GLY A 165 -7.90 -11.69 -12.01
CA GLY A 165 -9.24 -12.23 -12.21
C GLY A 165 -9.44 -12.82 -13.62
N CYS A 166 -8.97 -12.11 -14.66
CA CYS A 166 -8.98 -12.63 -16.03
C CYS A 166 -8.16 -13.93 -16.15
N GLY A 167 -6.93 -13.94 -15.64
CA GLY A 167 -6.07 -15.14 -15.65
C GLY A 167 -6.68 -16.32 -14.89
N VAL A 168 -7.28 -16.06 -13.73
CA VAL A 168 -7.98 -17.08 -12.93
C VAL A 168 -9.21 -17.62 -13.64
N THR A 169 -9.94 -16.77 -14.37
CA THR A 169 -11.06 -17.21 -15.21
C THR A 169 -10.57 -18.15 -16.30
N CYS A 170 -9.46 -17.82 -16.98
CA CYS A 170 -8.86 -18.69 -17.97
C CYS A 170 -8.43 -20.03 -17.37
N LEU A 171 -7.76 -20.03 -16.21
CA LEU A 171 -7.39 -21.26 -15.50
C LEU A 171 -8.62 -22.11 -15.15
N TRP A 172 -9.68 -21.47 -14.66
CA TRP A 172 -10.93 -22.15 -14.32
C TRP A 172 -11.59 -22.80 -15.55
N MET A 173 -11.64 -22.09 -16.68
CA MET A 173 -12.18 -22.63 -17.94
C MET A 173 -11.38 -23.82 -18.47
N LEU A 174 -10.06 -23.83 -18.26
CA LEU A 174 -9.20 -24.96 -18.64
C LEU A 174 -9.48 -26.19 -17.76
N CYS A 175 -9.89 -26.00 -16.50
CA CYS A 175 -10.16 -27.10 -15.56
C CYS A 175 -11.59 -27.63 -15.62
N GLU A 176 -12.60 -26.77 -15.72
CA GLU A 176 -14.03 -27.13 -15.60
C GLU A 176 -14.75 -27.23 -16.97
N GLY A 177 -14.05 -26.96 -18.07
CA GLY A 177 -14.56 -27.12 -19.44
C GLY A 177 -15.07 -25.83 -20.09
N ARG A 178 -15.12 -25.85 -21.43
CA ARG A 178 -15.34 -24.65 -22.28
C ARG A 178 -16.80 -24.21 -22.42
N SER A 179 -17.77 -24.98 -21.93
CA SER A 179 -19.20 -24.74 -22.20
C SER A 179 -19.72 -23.39 -21.72
N ARG A 180 -19.07 -22.79 -20.72
CA ARG A 180 -19.46 -21.51 -20.10
C ARG A 180 -18.57 -20.33 -20.47
N ILE A 181 -17.68 -20.50 -21.48
CA ILE A 181 -16.68 -19.47 -21.82
C ILE A 181 -17.32 -18.12 -22.16
N ARG A 182 -18.37 -18.14 -22.99
CA ARG A 182 -19.05 -16.92 -23.45
C ARG A 182 -19.65 -16.15 -22.28
N PHE A 183 -20.22 -16.87 -21.30
CA PHE A 183 -20.82 -16.26 -20.12
C PHE A 183 -19.77 -15.49 -19.32
N HIS A 184 -18.68 -16.13 -18.92
CA HIS A 184 -17.65 -15.48 -18.12
C HIS A 184 -16.89 -14.38 -18.88
N VAL A 185 -16.55 -14.61 -20.15
CA VAL A 185 -15.92 -13.57 -20.98
C VAL A 185 -16.82 -12.33 -21.06
N SER A 186 -18.14 -12.50 -21.22
CA SER A 186 -19.07 -11.37 -21.28
C SER A 186 -19.13 -10.54 -20.00
N THR A 187 -18.83 -11.13 -18.83
CA THR A 187 -18.75 -10.39 -17.54
C THR A 187 -17.46 -9.58 -17.39
N LEU A 188 -16.39 -9.99 -18.08
CA LEU A 188 -15.09 -9.31 -18.05
C LEU A 188 -14.95 -8.27 -19.16
N LEU A 189 -15.59 -8.50 -20.32
CA LEU A 189 -15.36 -7.75 -21.54
C LEU A 189 -15.57 -6.24 -21.40
N PRO A 190 -16.66 -5.71 -20.81
CA PRO A 190 -16.86 -4.26 -20.70
C PRO A 190 -15.73 -3.58 -19.94
N PHE A 191 -15.31 -4.19 -18.83
CA PHE A 191 -14.23 -3.67 -17.98
C PHE A 191 -12.85 -3.92 -18.59
N GLY A 192 -12.69 -4.98 -19.40
CA GLY A 192 -11.49 -5.21 -20.21
C GLY A 192 -11.27 -4.10 -21.23
N VAL A 193 -12.33 -3.65 -21.91
CA VAL A 193 -12.27 -2.52 -22.85
C VAL A 193 -11.88 -1.23 -22.11
N ILE A 194 -12.53 -0.93 -20.98
CA ILE A 194 -12.19 0.24 -20.16
C ILE A 194 -10.72 0.19 -19.73
N ALA A 195 -10.26 -0.95 -19.23
CA ALA A 195 -8.88 -1.13 -18.79
C ALA A 195 -7.86 -0.91 -19.91
N LEU A 196 -8.15 -1.40 -21.12
CA LEU A 196 -7.28 -1.23 -22.28
C LEU A 196 -7.20 0.24 -22.73
N VAL A 197 -8.34 0.91 -22.86
CA VAL A 197 -8.40 2.33 -23.25
C VAL A 197 -7.68 3.21 -22.22
N TRP A 198 -7.96 3.00 -20.94
CA TRP A 198 -7.32 3.75 -19.86
C TRP A 198 -5.80 3.48 -19.79
N TYR A 199 -5.37 2.21 -19.91
CA TYR A 199 -3.95 1.88 -19.84
C TYR A 199 -3.16 2.45 -21.02
N ALA A 200 -3.73 2.47 -22.23
CA ALA A 200 -3.11 3.09 -23.39
C ALA A 200 -2.86 4.60 -23.14
N GLY A 201 -3.86 5.32 -22.62
CA GLY A 201 -3.71 6.73 -22.25
C GLY A 201 -2.68 6.95 -21.14
N LEU A 202 -2.71 6.14 -20.08
CA LEU A 202 -1.74 6.22 -18.99
C LEU A 202 -0.31 5.93 -19.46
N HIS A 203 -0.13 4.93 -20.33
CA HIS A 203 1.17 4.57 -20.89
C HIS A 203 1.75 5.73 -21.71
N HIS A 204 0.92 6.35 -22.56
CA HIS A 204 1.33 7.49 -23.37
C HIS A 204 1.74 8.68 -22.48
N TYR A 205 0.88 9.09 -21.55
CA TYR A 205 1.17 10.17 -20.60
C TYR A 205 2.48 9.93 -19.85
N ARG A 206 2.69 8.71 -19.32
CA ARG A 206 3.92 8.39 -18.58
C ARG A 206 5.18 8.48 -19.44
N ALA A 207 5.09 8.02 -20.69
CA ALA A 207 6.20 8.12 -21.63
C ALA A 207 6.54 9.58 -21.96
N GLU A 208 5.53 10.45 -22.13
CA GLU A 208 5.72 11.88 -22.40
C GLU A 208 6.38 12.62 -21.23
N VAL A 209 6.00 12.27 -19.99
CA VAL A 209 6.64 12.82 -18.76
C VAL A 209 8.03 12.23 -18.51
N GLY A 210 8.48 11.28 -19.33
CA GLY A 210 9.82 10.70 -19.23
C GLY A 210 9.95 9.61 -18.17
N TYR A 211 8.85 9.00 -17.73
CA TYR A 211 8.92 7.84 -16.85
C TYR A 211 9.51 6.63 -17.58
N ASP A 212 10.30 5.86 -16.84
CA ASP A 212 10.85 4.60 -17.30
C ASP A 212 9.77 3.51 -17.38
N MET A 213 9.50 3.12 -18.63
CA MET A 213 8.46 2.14 -18.99
C MET A 213 8.99 0.70 -19.10
N ALA A 214 10.31 0.51 -19.01
CA ALA A 214 10.91 -0.81 -19.20
C ALA A 214 10.65 -1.76 -18.02
N ALA A 215 10.82 -3.05 -18.29
CA ALA A 215 10.78 -4.09 -17.29
C ALA A 215 12.16 -4.27 -16.66
N HIS A 216 12.26 -4.14 -15.34
CA HIS A 216 13.52 -4.27 -14.59
C HIS A 216 13.45 -5.41 -13.59
N TRP A 217 14.38 -6.34 -13.68
CA TRP A 217 14.63 -7.39 -12.68
C TRP A 217 15.80 -6.96 -11.79
N VAL A 218 15.49 -6.16 -10.78
CA VAL A 218 16.46 -5.70 -9.77
C VAL A 218 16.95 -6.90 -8.95
N VAL A 219 16.06 -7.84 -8.64
CA VAL A 219 16.37 -9.09 -7.93
C VAL A 219 16.17 -10.25 -8.89
N LYS A 220 17.22 -11.06 -9.08
CA LYS A 220 17.16 -12.21 -10.00
C LYS A 220 16.19 -13.27 -9.48
N PRO A 221 15.48 -14.03 -10.34
CA PRO A 221 14.45 -14.97 -9.91
C PRO A 221 14.88 -15.97 -8.82
N TRP A 222 16.10 -16.52 -8.90
CA TRP A 222 16.60 -17.46 -7.87
C TRP A 222 16.96 -16.78 -6.54
N GLU A 223 17.31 -15.50 -6.55
CA GLU A 223 17.58 -14.74 -5.31
C GLU A 223 16.29 -14.47 -4.53
N ARG A 224 15.14 -14.52 -5.19
CA ARG A 224 13.82 -14.39 -4.56
C ARG A 224 13.42 -15.59 -3.71
N LEU A 225 14.14 -16.71 -3.83
CA LEU A 225 14.01 -17.86 -2.95
C LEU A 225 14.83 -17.71 -1.66
N ARG A 226 15.67 -16.67 -1.53
CA ARG A 226 16.42 -16.41 -0.31
C ARG A 226 15.46 -16.14 0.86
N PRO A 227 15.77 -16.64 2.08
CA PRO A 227 14.90 -16.46 3.24
C PRO A 227 14.49 -14.99 3.50
N SER A 228 15.42 -14.05 3.31
CA SER A 228 15.19 -12.62 3.51
C SER A 228 14.26 -11.98 2.48
N PHE A 229 14.19 -12.52 1.26
CA PHE A 229 13.20 -12.07 0.27
C PHE A 229 11.81 -12.62 0.62
N LEU A 230 11.74 -13.90 1.00
CA LEU A 230 10.47 -14.54 1.37
C LEU A 230 9.83 -13.88 2.60
N VAL A 231 10.59 -13.57 3.66
CA VAL A 231 10.02 -12.86 4.82
C VAL A 231 9.50 -11.49 4.42
N ARG A 232 10.27 -10.71 3.65
CA ARG A 232 9.85 -9.39 3.18
C ARG A 232 8.71 -9.41 2.16
N GLY A 233 8.44 -10.55 1.53
CA GLY A 233 7.29 -10.70 0.62
C GLY A 233 6.05 -11.23 1.34
N PHE A 234 6.21 -12.17 2.28
CA PHE A 234 5.11 -12.68 3.12
C PHE A 234 4.62 -11.61 4.09
N PHE A 235 5.57 -10.96 4.74
CA PHE A 235 5.38 -9.91 5.73
C PHE A 235 6.08 -8.65 5.22
N GLY A 236 5.78 -7.49 5.79
CA GLY A 236 6.39 -6.24 5.33
C GLY A 236 7.77 -5.95 5.90
N GLY A 237 8.28 -6.83 6.77
CA GLY A 237 9.64 -6.75 7.29
C GLY A 237 9.73 -6.00 8.61
N LEU A 238 9.03 -6.40 9.66
CA LEU A 238 9.47 -5.98 11.00
C LEU A 238 10.93 -6.42 11.22
N ARG A 239 11.76 -5.55 11.79
CA ARG A 239 13.17 -5.87 12.08
C ARG A 239 13.29 -6.69 13.37
N ASN A 240 12.75 -7.91 13.36
CA ASN A 240 12.77 -8.82 14.50
C ASN A 240 12.79 -10.30 14.07
N VAL A 241 12.96 -11.18 15.06
CA VAL A 241 13.01 -12.65 14.86
C VAL A 241 11.64 -13.31 14.71
N VAL A 242 10.55 -12.59 14.98
CA VAL A 242 9.19 -13.14 14.99
C VAL A 242 8.74 -13.46 13.56
N GLU A 243 8.99 -12.57 12.59
CA GLU A 243 8.62 -12.83 11.19
C GLU A 243 9.36 -14.03 10.61
N ASP A 244 10.65 -14.16 10.91
CA ASP A 244 11.47 -15.31 10.51
C ASP A 244 10.94 -16.62 11.10
N SER A 245 10.56 -16.60 12.39
CA SER A 245 10.01 -17.74 13.10
C SER A 245 8.65 -18.16 12.52
N ILE A 246 7.78 -17.20 12.21
CA ILE A 246 6.47 -17.48 11.60
C ILE A 246 6.64 -17.97 10.16
N ARG A 247 7.60 -17.45 9.37
CA ARG A 247 7.93 -18.01 8.05
C ARG A 247 8.22 -19.51 8.19
N TYR A 248 9.13 -19.89 9.09
CA TYR A 248 9.49 -21.29 9.24
C TYR A 248 8.32 -22.14 9.75
N LEU A 249 7.49 -21.61 10.65
CA LEU A 249 6.26 -22.29 11.10
C LEU A 249 5.29 -22.51 9.93
N VAL A 250 5.08 -21.52 9.08
CA VAL A 250 4.22 -21.60 7.88
C VAL A 250 4.76 -22.60 6.86
N LEU A 251 6.06 -22.56 6.57
CA LEU A 251 6.70 -23.50 5.64
C LEU A 251 6.71 -24.93 6.20
N GLY A 252 7.00 -25.08 7.49
CA GLY A 252 6.93 -26.36 8.20
C GLY A 252 5.50 -26.92 8.21
N TRP A 253 4.49 -26.07 8.41
CA TRP A 253 3.08 -26.45 8.31
C TRP A 253 2.73 -27.02 6.93
N LEU A 254 3.13 -26.32 5.86
CA LEU A 254 2.92 -26.78 4.48
C LEU A 254 3.68 -28.08 4.18
N GLY A 255 4.92 -28.20 4.66
CA GLY A 255 5.73 -29.41 4.54
C GLY A 255 5.08 -30.61 5.24
N LEU A 256 4.65 -30.45 6.50
CA LEU A 256 3.96 -31.48 7.26
C LEU A 256 2.61 -31.86 6.63
N SER A 257 1.87 -30.89 6.09
CA SER A 257 0.63 -31.14 5.35
C SER A 257 0.90 -32.03 4.13
N LEU A 258 1.90 -31.69 3.34
CA LEU A 258 2.30 -32.47 2.17
C LEU A 258 2.76 -33.89 2.55
N LEU A 259 3.61 -34.02 3.57
CA LEU A 259 4.15 -35.31 4.02
C LEU A 259 3.05 -36.24 4.55
N THR A 260 2.19 -35.74 5.44
CA THR A 260 1.10 -36.52 6.04
C THR A 260 -0.02 -36.87 5.04
N HIS A 261 -0.11 -36.12 3.93
CA HIS A 261 -1.09 -36.34 2.87
C HIS A 261 -0.50 -36.74 1.52
N ARG A 262 0.75 -37.21 1.44
CA ARG A 262 1.48 -37.45 0.17
C ARG A 262 0.69 -38.22 -0.90
N ARG A 263 -0.11 -39.23 -0.52
CA ARG A 263 -0.91 -40.06 -1.44
C ARG A 263 -2.26 -39.44 -1.87
N GLY A 264 -2.66 -38.30 -1.30
CA GLY A 264 -3.99 -37.73 -1.53
C GLY A 264 -4.10 -36.22 -1.30
N PHE A 265 -2.97 -35.51 -1.27
CA PHE A 265 -2.89 -34.06 -1.03
C PHE A 265 -3.80 -33.30 -2.01
N TRP A 266 -3.69 -33.59 -3.30
CA TRP A 266 -4.50 -32.97 -4.36
C TRP A 266 -6.00 -33.23 -4.27
N LYS A 267 -6.42 -34.35 -3.67
CA LYS A 267 -7.85 -34.67 -3.47
C LYS A 267 -8.43 -33.95 -2.25
N ARG A 268 -7.59 -33.60 -1.27
CA ARG A 268 -8.00 -32.93 -0.02
C ARG A 268 -7.84 -31.42 -0.07
N SER A 269 -6.98 -30.93 -0.96
CA SER A 269 -6.73 -29.51 -1.16
C SER A 269 -7.89 -28.83 -1.90
N ASP A 270 -8.06 -27.54 -1.67
CA ASP A 270 -8.85 -26.71 -2.58
C ASP A 270 -8.07 -26.47 -3.87
N ARG A 271 -8.34 -27.26 -4.92
CA ARG A 271 -7.55 -27.20 -6.16
C ARG A 271 -7.54 -25.81 -6.78
N MET A 272 -8.67 -25.12 -6.75
CA MET A 272 -8.79 -23.77 -7.30
C MET A 272 -7.96 -22.79 -6.50
N LEU A 273 -8.14 -22.71 -5.18
CA LEU A 273 -7.33 -21.78 -4.36
C LEU A 273 -5.84 -22.12 -4.42
N LEU A 274 -5.47 -23.40 -4.48
CA LEU A 274 -4.08 -23.82 -4.61
C LEU A 274 -3.50 -23.38 -5.95
N ALA A 275 -4.21 -23.60 -7.06
CA ALA A 275 -3.75 -23.20 -8.39
C ALA A 275 -3.59 -21.68 -8.50
N VAL A 276 -4.57 -20.91 -8.01
CA VAL A 276 -4.49 -19.44 -7.97
C VAL A 276 -3.34 -18.99 -7.06
N GLY A 277 -3.22 -19.55 -5.87
CA GLY A 277 -2.14 -19.23 -4.93
C GLY A 277 -0.76 -19.49 -5.50
N LEU A 278 -0.57 -20.65 -6.15
CA LEU A 278 0.66 -21.00 -6.85
C LEU A 278 0.93 -20.04 -8.01
N ALA A 279 -0.08 -19.68 -8.81
CA ALA A 279 0.10 -18.73 -9.92
C ALA A 279 0.56 -17.35 -9.42
N LEU A 280 -0.07 -16.80 -8.38
CA LEU A 280 0.35 -15.51 -7.78
C LEU A 280 1.75 -15.59 -7.16
N PHE A 281 2.06 -16.70 -6.51
CA PHE A 281 3.40 -16.94 -5.96
C PHE A 281 4.46 -17.03 -7.07
N THR A 282 4.16 -17.73 -8.17
CA THR A 282 5.03 -17.82 -9.35
C THR A 282 5.25 -16.45 -10.01
N VAL A 283 4.20 -15.62 -10.13
CA VAL A 283 4.35 -14.22 -10.58
C VAL A 283 5.36 -13.49 -9.71
N SER A 284 5.28 -13.66 -8.38
CA SER A 284 6.21 -13.02 -7.44
C SER A 284 7.67 -13.43 -7.64
N LEU A 285 7.91 -14.65 -8.14
CA LEU A 285 9.26 -15.17 -8.38
C LEU A 285 9.81 -14.81 -9.76
N LEU A 286 8.96 -14.72 -10.79
CA LEU A 286 9.42 -14.65 -12.18
C LEU A 286 9.27 -13.28 -12.84
N PHE A 287 8.29 -12.47 -12.43
CA PHE A 287 7.98 -11.19 -13.09
C PHE A 287 8.96 -10.08 -12.69
N PRO A 288 9.04 -8.94 -13.41
CA PRO A 288 9.98 -7.87 -13.06
C PRO A 288 9.65 -7.21 -11.72
N ASP A 289 10.66 -6.61 -11.09
CA ASP A 289 10.50 -5.80 -9.88
C ASP A 289 9.88 -4.43 -10.19
N LYS A 290 10.20 -3.85 -11.35
CA LYS A 290 9.61 -2.60 -11.84
C LYS A 290 9.12 -2.78 -13.27
N TYR A 291 7.92 -2.31 -13.58
CA TYR A 291 7.39 -2.25 -14.95
C TYR A 291 6.45 -1.06 -15.10
N SER A 292 6.58 -0.27 -16.17
CA SER A 292 5.68 0.85 -16.44
C SER A 292 5.57 1.83 -15.25
N ASN A 293 6.70 2.19 -14.63
CA ASN A 293 6.82 2.96 -13.38
C ASN A 293 6.12 2.36 -12.14
N THR A 294 5.77 1.07 -12.16
CA THR A 294 5.18 0.37 -11.02
C THR A 294 6.28 -0.39 -10.28
N THR A 295 6.72 0.12 -9.12
CA THR A 295 7.76 -0.52 -8.27
C THR A 295 7.21 -1.72 -7.50
N PHE A 296 8.04 -2.70 -7.17
CA PHE A 296 7.61 -3.94 -6.49
C PHE A 296 6.45 -4.66 -7.21
N PHE A 297 6.48 -4.66 -8.55
CA PHE A 297 5.45 -5.26 -9.38
C PHE A 297 5.25 -6.75 -9.07
N ALA A 298 6.35 -7.51 -8.98
CA ALA A 298 6.28 -8.93 -8.69
C ALA A 298 6.04 -9.22 -7.19
N SER A 299 6.84 -8.63 -6.30
CA SER A 299 6.86 -9.05 -4.89
C SER A 299 5.55 -8.78 -4.13
N ARG A 300 4.74 -7.79 -4.56
CA ARG A 300 3.43 -7.48 -3.97
C ARG A 300 2.43 -8.65 -4.00
N TRP A 301 2.60 -9.62 -4.90
CA TRP A 301 1.72 -10.78 -5.04
C TRP A 301 2.00 -11.90 -4.02
N MET A 302 3.15 -11.86 -3.36
CA MET A 302 3.69 -13.02 -2.65
C MET A 302 2.84 -13.43 -1.46
N SER A 303 2.42 -12.45 -0.65
CA SER A 303 1.60 -12.67 0.54
C SER A 303 0.24 -13.25 0.18
N TYR A 304 -0.39 -12.73 -0.88
CA TYR A 304 -1.68 -13.23 -1.35
C TYR A 304 -1.58 -14.64 -1.94
N GLY A 305 -0.51 -14.93 -2.67
CA GLY A 305 -0.20 -16.30 -3.11
C GLY A 305 -0.09 -17.26 -1.92
N MET A 306 0.67 -16.86 -0.89
CA MET A 306 0.87 -17.67 0.31
C MET A 306 -0.42 -17.86 1.13
N ILE A 307 -1.23 -16.80 1.29
CA ILE A 307 -2.55 -16.89 1.93
C ILE A 307 -3.40 -17.98 1.24
N LEU A 308 -3.46 -17.97 -0.09
CA LEU A 308 -4.27 -18.92 -0.86
C LEU A 308 -3.70 -20.34 -0.81
N ILE A 309 -2.37 -20.50 -0.86
CA ILE A 309 -1.71 -21.81 -0.69
C ILE A 309 -2.03 -22.40 0.69
N LEU A 310 -1.90 -21.61 1.76
CA LEU A 310 -2.22 -22.04 3.12
C LEU A 310 -3.71 -22.35 3.30
N ALA A 311 -4.58 -21.49 2.77
CA ALA A 311 -6.02 -21.69 2.77
C ALA A 311 -6.43 -22.97 2.02
N ALA A 312 -5.73 -23.32 0.95
CA ALA A 312 -6.02 -24.46 0.13
C ALA A 312 -5.52 -25.79 0.72
N ALA A 313 -4.38 -25.75 1.42
CA ALA A 313 -3.72 -26.93 1.94
C ALA A 313 -4.59 -27.65 3.00
N PRO A 314 -4.64 -29.00 2.98
CA PRO A 314 -5.22 -29.74 4.10
C PRO A 314 -4.36 -29.55 5.35
N PRO A 315 -4.91 -29.73 6.55
CA PRO A 315 -4.08 -29.77 7.75
C PRO A 315 -3.12 -30.96 7.82
N PRO A 316 -1.97 -30.83 8.48
CA PRO A 316 -1.20 -31.97 8.94
C PRO A 316 -2.01 -32.88 9.88
N ARG A 317 -1.85 -34.19 9.72
CA ARG A 317 -2.37 -35.18 10.67
C ARG A 317 -1.37 -35.47 11.80
N PRO A 318 -1.82 -35.82 13.02
CA PRO A 318 -3.22 -35.99 13.46
C PRO A 318 -3.82 -34.75 14.15
N LEU A 319 -3.53 -33.53 13.66
CA LEU A 319 -3.92 -32.31 14.38
C LEU A 319 -5.44 -32.08 14.41
N SER A 320 -5.99 -31.98 15.62
CA SER A 320 -7.41 -31.70 15.83
C SER A 320 -7.75 -30.24 15.47
N ARG A 321 -9.01 -29.99 15.09
CA ARG A 321 -9.47 -28.62 14.77
C ARG A 321 -9.29 -27.62 15.93
N PRO A 322 -9.58 -27.98 17.21
CA PRO A 322 -9.32 -27.08 18.33
C PRO A 322 -7.84 -26.72 18.45
N PHE A 323 -6.94 -27.71 18.32
CA PHE A 323 -5.50 -27.48 18.37
C PHE A 323 -5.06 -26.46 17.31
N VAL A 324 -5.48 -26.67 16.06
CA VAL A 324 -5.17 -25.74 14.95
C VAL A 324 -5.68 -24.33 15.20
N ARG A 325 -6.92 -24.20 15.71
CA ARG A 325 -7.49 -22.90 16.03
C ARG A 325 -6.69 -22.18 17.12
N VAL A 326 -6.30 -22.90 18.17
CA VAL A 326 -5.50 -22.35 19.27
C VAL A 326 -4.11 -21.95 18.79
N THR A 327 -3.42 -22.80 18.02
CA THR A 327 -2.11 -22.47 17.44
C THR A 327 -2.21 -21.25 16.51
N ALA A 328 -3.19 -21.21 15.62
CA ALA A 328 -3.39 -20.08 14.71
C ALA A 328 -3.67 -18.78 15.48
N LEU A 329 -4.47 -18.84 16.54
CA LEU A 329 -4.73 -17.70 17.41
C LEU A 329 -3.48 -17.26 18.16
N LEU A 330 -2.75 -18.18 18.77
CA LEU A 330 -1.53 -17.88 19.53
C LEU A 330 -0.47 -17.22 18.65
N VAL A 331 -0.22 -17.78 17.45
CA VAL A 331 0.72 -17.19 16.49
C VAL A 331 0.26 -15.78 16.07
N ALA A 332 -1.04 -15.61 15.82
CA ALA A 332 -1.57 -14.31 15.47
C ALA A 332 -1.43 -13.29 16.61
N VAL A 333 -1.70 -13.68 17.86
CA VAL A 333 -1.53 -12.84 19.05
C VAL A 333 -0.08 -12.42 19.20
N ILE A 334 0.87 -13.36 19.13
CA ILE A 334 2.31 -13.06 19.24
C ILE A 334 2.73 -12.06 18.15
N TYR A 335 2.33 -12.31 16.89
CA TYR A 335 2.68 -11.44 15.77
C TYR A 335 2.09 -10.03 15.94
N VAL A 336 0.80 -9.94 16.25
CA VAL A 336 0.09 -8.67 16.39
C VAL A 336 0.65 -7.87 17.56
N SER A 337 0.86 -8.47 18.72
CA SER A 337 1.44 -7.78 19.88
C SER A 337 2.84 -7.27 19.58
N THR A 338 3.66 -8.06 18.87
CA THR A 338 4.99 -7.63 18.43
C THR A 338 4.90 -6.47 17.43
N THR A 339 3.98 -6.56 16.47
CA THR A 339 3.75 -5.50 15.47
C THR A 339 3.31 -4.21 16.14
N ALA A 340 2.35 -4.28 17.07
CA ALA A 340 1.86 -3.14 17.85
C ALA A 340 2.98 -2.49 18.66
N GLY A 341 3.80 -3.28 19.36
CA GLY A 341 4.95 -2.76 20.10
C GLY A 341 5.98 -2.06 19.21
N MET A 342 6.29 -2.64 18.05
CA MET A 342 7.25 -2.05 17.09
C MET A 342 6.70 -0.80 16.42
N TRP A 343 5.40 -0.76 16.09
CA TRP A 343 4.77 0.43 15.53
C TRP A 343 4.65 1.56 16.57
N TYR A 344 4.36 1.24 17.83
CA TYR A 344 4.39 2.20 18.93
C TYR A 344 5.79 2.81 19.09
N LEU A 345 6.84 1.99 19.13
CA LEU A 345 8.22 2.47 19.24
C LEU A 345 8.64 3.30 18.02
N TYR A 346 8.19 2.94 16.82
CA TYR A 346 8.38 3.74 15.62
C TYR A 346 7.75 5.13 15.74
N ASP A 347 6.49 5.21 16.19
CA ASP A 347 5.76 6.47 16.37
C ASP A 347 6.45 7.36 17.41
N GLU A 348 6.70 6.81 18.60
CA GLU A 348 7.24 7.57 19.73
C GLU A 348 8.70 8.00 19.53
N VAL A 349 9.55 7.11 19.01
CA VAL A 349 10.99 7.37 18.92
C VAL A 349 11.33 7.99 17.57
N GLU A 350 10.89 7.37 16.47
CA GLU A 350 11.35 7.72 15.13
C GLU A 350 10.53 8.83 14.46
N LEU A 351 9.32 9.11 14.95
CA LEU A 351 8.52 10.25 14.54
C LEU A 351 8.49 11.40 15.57
N SER A 352 9.36 11.34 16.58
CA SER A 352 9.52 12.42 17.55
C SER A 352 9.71 13.78 16.85
N GLY A 353 8.96 14.79 17.30
CA GLY A 353 8.94 16.15 16.73
C GLY A 353 8.06 16.33 15.48
N LEU A 354 7.55 15.28 14.85
CA LEU A 354 6.78 15.40 13.60
C LEU A 354 5.47 16.16 13.79
N GLU A 355 4.72 15.83 14.83
CA GLU A 355 3.46 16.51 15.15
C GLU A 355 3.68 17.97 15.46
N GLU A 356 4.62 18.28 16.36
CA GLU A 356 4.98 19.65 16.71
C GLU A 356 5.41 20.47 15.48
N ALA A 357 6.26 19.89 14.63
CA ALA A 357 6.71 20.53 13.40
C ALA A 357 5.56 20.80 12.43
N ILE A 358 4.59 19.89 12.30
CA ILE A 358 3.39 20.10 11.49
C ILE A 358 2.46 21.14 12.13
N ASP A 359 2.30 21.14 13.44
CA ASP A 359 1.37 22.03 14.14
C ASP A 359 1.80 23.49 14.03
N VAL A 360 3.10 23.76 14.13
CA VAL A 360 3.72 25.08 13.99
C VAL A 360 3.79 25.56 12.53
N LEU A 361 3.70 24.65 11.57
CA LEU A 361 3.71 24.99 10.15
C LEU A 361 2.52 25.90 9.78
N PRO A 362 2.76 27.07 9.14
CA PRO A 362 1.69 27.92 8.63
C PRO A 362 0.83 27.22 7.59
N GLU A 363 -0.47 27.52 7.60
CA GLU A 363 -1.41 27.02 6.59
C GLU A 363 -1.01 27.47 5.18
N LYS A 364 -1.27 26.61 4.20
CA LYS A 364 -1.08 26.86 2.76
C LYS A 364 0.33 27.31 2.36
N SER A 365 1.34 26.97 3.16
CA SER A 365 2.75 27.28 2.89
C SER A 365 3.37 26.35 1.83
N THR A 366 4.52 26.75 1.28
CA THR A 366 5.33 25.87 0.41
C THR A 366 6.39 25.13 1.23
N VAL A 367 6.39 23.79 1.16
CA VAL A 367 7.20 22.90 2.01
C VAL A 367 8.10 21.99 1.19
N LEU A 368 9.39 22.01 1.53
CA LEU A 368 10.37 21.02 1.08
C LEU A 368 10.50 19.91 2.14
N GLY A 369 10.11 18.69 1.79
CA GLY A 369 10.28 17.52 2.65
C GLY A 369 11.59 16.79 2.40
N LEU A 370 12.41 16.62 3.44
CA LEU A 370 13.71 15.95 3.37
C LEU A 370 13.84 14.87 4.44
N SER A 371 14.23 13.66 4.06
CA SER A 371 14.46 12.57 5.01
C SER A 371 15.85 11.95 4.85
N PHE A 372 16.82 12.49 5.59
CA PHE A 372 18.21 12.00 5.60
C PHE A 372 18.31 10.59 6.20
N VAL A 373 17.30 10.20 6.98
CA VAL A 373 17.14 8.84 7.45
C VAL A 373 16.33 8.03 6.44
N LYS A 374 16.97 7.04 5.82
CA LYS A 374 16.33 6.19 4.79
C LYS A 374 15.69 4.91 5.33
N ALA A 375 16.06 4.48 6.54
CA ALA A 375 15.60 3.22 7.12
C ALA A 375 15.23 3.38 8.60
N SER A 376 14.16 2.70 9.00
CA SER A 376 13.73 2.60 10.39
C SER A 376 14.49 1.48 11.13
N GLN A 377 14.64 1.64 12.44
CA GLN A 377 15.18 0.60 13.33
C GLN A 377 14.18 -0.52 13.61
N PHE A 378 12.87 -0.24 13.54
CA PHE A 378 11.80 -1.17 13.89
C PHE A 378 11.12 -1.79 12.67
N VAL A 379 11.06 -1.04 11.57
CA VAL A 379 10.31 -1.38 10.36
C VAL A 379 11.25 -1.38 9.14
N ALA A 380 11.14 -2.38 8.28
CA ALA A 380 11.90 -2.43 7.03
C ALA A 380 11.30 -1.52 5.94
N GLY A 381 12.01 -1.43 4.81
CA GLY A 381 11.61 -0.55 3.71
C GLY A 381 12.02 0.90 3.99
N ARG A 382 11.18 1.84 3.54
CA ARG A 382 11.41 3.28 3.64
C ARG A 382 10.20 3.98 4.29
N PRO A 383 9.87 3.71 5.56
CA PRO A 383 8.64 4.21 6.17
C PRO A 383 8.62 5.74 6.35
N PHE A 384 9.75 6.43 6.21
CA PHE A 384 9.84 7.89 6.27
C PHE A 384 9.66 8.58 4.93
N LEU A 385 9.76 7.81 3.83
CA LEU A 385 9.54 8.34 2.49
C LEU A 385 8.12 8.94 2.45
N HIS A 386 8.01 10.17 1.94
CA HIS A 386 6.76 10.92 1.82
C HIS A 386 6.01 11.28 3.11
N LEU A 387 6.53 11.03 4.33
CA LEU A 387 5.85 11.45 5.57
C LEU A 387 5.56 12.94 5.63
N PHE A 388 6.40 13.76 5.01
CA PHE A 388 6.17 15.20 4.89
C PHE A 388 4.83 15.54 4.20
N ALA A 389 4.22 14.64 3.43
CA ALA A 389 2.94 14.90 2.77
C ALA A 389 1.76 15.02 3.73
N TYR A 390 1.92 14.66 5.01
CA TYR A 390 0.96 15.05 6.03
C TYR A 390 0.83 16.57 6.18
N SER A 391 1.87 17.36 5.87
CA SER A 391 1.76 18.83 5.84
C SER A 391 0.75 19.31 4.79
N GLN A 392 0.66 18.66 3.64
CA GLN A 392 -0.39 18.97 2.65
C GLN A 392 -1.77 18.56 3.14
N ALA A 393 -1.89 17.37 3.72
CA ALA A 393 -3.17 16.88 4.23
C ALA A 393 -3.72 17.68 5.42
N ILE A 394 -2.84 18.17 6.30
CA ILE A 394 -3.23 18.81 7.57
C ILE A 394 -3.24 20.33 7.46
N LYS A 395 -2.24 20.92 6.78
CA LYS A 395 -2.06 22.37 6.69
C LYS A 395 -2.32 22.91 5.29
N GLY A 396 -2.69 22.06 4.33
CA GLY A 396 -2.90 22.49 2.96
C GLY A 396 -1.61 22.89 2.23
N ALA A 397 -0.43 22.47 2.69
CA ALA A 397 0.84 22.85 2.09
C ALA A 397 1.01 22.41 0.62
N ASP A 398 1.75 23.19 -0.16
CA ASP A 398 2.29 22.77 -1.46
C ASP A 398 3.67 22.13 -1.28
N LEU A 399 3.92 21.00 -1.94
CA LEU A 399 5.07 20.14 -1.66
C LEU A 399 6.06 20.07 -2.82
N ASN A 400 7.30 19.71 -2.52
CA ASN A 400 8.31 19.36 -3.54
C ASN A 400 7.95 18.09 -4.34
N PHE A 401 7.09 17.22 -3.82
CA PHE A 401 6.64 16.00 -4.50
C PHE A 401 5.19 15.66 -4.14
N SER A 402 4.41 15.24 -5.13
CA SER A 402 3.01 14.82 -4.96
C SER A 402 2.64 13.70 -5.92
N PHE A 403 1.79 12.77 -5.45
CA PHE A 403 1.20 11.73 -6.29
C PHE A 403 0.39 12.24 -7.48
N ALA A 404 0.01 13.52 -7.48
CA ALA A 404 -0.63 14.17 -8.62
C ALA A 404 0.26 14.17 -9.89
N GLN A 405 1.57 13.97 -9.73
CA GLN A 405 2.53 13.86 -10.84
C GLN A 405 2.47 12.50 -11.55
N HIS A 406 2.03 11.42 -10.88
CA HIS A 406 2.09 10.05 -11.41
C HIS A 406 0.94 9.65 -12.34
N GLY A 407 -0.13 10.45 -12.40
CA GLY A 407 -1.31 10.23 -13.24
C GLY A 407 -2.25 9.10 -12.80
N THR A 408 -1.98 8.44 -11.66
CA THR A 408 -2.80 7.34 -11.12
C THR A 408 -3.52 7.68 -9.81
N GLY A 409 -3.37 8.91 -9.30
CA GLY A 409 -4.15 9.40 -8.18
C GLY A 409 -5.54 9.89 -8.62
N ILE A 410 -6.38 10.28 -7.66
CA ILE A 410 -7.65 10.95 -7.93
C ILE A 410 -7.47 12.38 -8.41
N ALA A 411 -6.45 13.08 -7.90
CA ALA A 411 -6.05 14.40 -8.36
C ALA A 411 -4.80 14.25 -9.22
N ARG A 412 -4.80 14.84 -10.42
CA ARG A 412 -3.64 14.89 -11.31
C ARG A 412 -3.40 16.31 -11.80
N TYR A 413 -2.16 16.65 -12.09
CA TYR A 413 -1.90 17.87 -12.85
C TYR A 413 -2.32 17.67 -14.32
N THR A 414 -2.98 18.66 -14.90
CA THR A 414 -3.31 18.68 -16.34
C THR A 414 -2.08 18.92 -17.18
N GLU A 415 -1.14 19.73 -16.67
CA GLU A 415 0.19 19.93 -17.24
C GLU A 415 1.27 19.40 -16.29
N PRO A 416 2.35 18.77 -16.81
CA PRO A 416 3.46 18.36 -15.96
C PRO A 416 4.05 19.55 -15.19
N ARG A 417 4.07 19.47 -13.86
CA ARG A 417 4.64 20.50 -12.99
C ARG A 417 6.11 20.73 -13.37
N ARG A 418 6.44 21.95 -13.80
CA ARG A 418 7.84 22.33 -14.07
C ARG A 418 8.60 22.42 -12.76
N GLN A 419 9.48 21.46 -12.53
CA GLN A 419 10.35 21.46 -11.35
C GLN A 419 11.52 22.40 -11.58
N THR A 420 11.63 23.42 -10.72
CA THR A 420 12.74 24.39 -10.71
C THR A 420 13.81 24.07 -9.66
N TRP A 421 13.62 22.98 -8.91
CA TRP A 421 14.55 22.45 -7.91
C TRP A 421 15.11 21.10 -8.35
N THR A 422 16.16 20.65 -7.65
CA THR A 422 16.79 19.34 -7.85
C THR A 422 15.75 18.21 -7.77
N GLN A 423 15.71 17.34 -8.79
CA GLN A 423 14.73 16.24 -8.83
C GLN A 423 15.04 15.14 -7.81
N ASN A 424 13.99 14.45 -7.35
CA ASN A 424 14.07 13.29 -6.45
C ASN A 424 14.68 13.57 -5.06
N LEU A 425 14.59 14.81 -4.55
CA LEU A 425 15.05 15.15 -3.19
C LEU A 425 14.33 14.35 -2.10
N GLU A 426 13.11 13.89 -2.35
CA GLU A 426 12.37 12.97 -1.47
C GLU A 426 13.05 11.59 -1.34
N TRP A 427 13.81 11.17 -2.36
CA TRP A 427 14.59 9.92 -2.33
C TRP A 427 16.03 10.12 -1.88
N ASN A 428 16.62 11.26 -2.26
CA ASN A 428 18.04 11.57 -2.12
C ASN A 428 18.24 13.01 -1.60
N PRO A 429 17.91 13.27 -0.32
CA PRO A 429 18.05 14.60 0.27
C PRO A 429 19.51 15.09 0.33
N GLU A 430 20.48 14.18 0.21
CA GLU A 430 21.91 14.52 0.07
C GLU A 430 22.24 15.34 -1.17
N LEU A 431 21.34 15.41 -2.16
CA LEU A 431 21.51 16.21 -3.37
C LEU A 431 21.04 17.66 -3.21
N LEU A 432 20.55 18.04 -2.02
CA LEU A 432 20.04 19.37 -1.72
C LEU A 432 21.06 20.45 -2.09
N GLN A 433 20.62 21.42 -2.90
CA GLN A 433 21.38 22.60 -3.24
C GLN A 433 20.83 23.84 -2.50
N PRO A 434 21.68 24.84 -2.20
CA PRO A 434 21.21 26.11 -1.62
C PRO A 434 20.11 26.80 -2.45
N SER A 435 20.17 26.69 -3.78
CA SER A 435 19.15 27.22 -4.69
C SER A 435 17.77 26.58 -4.50
N ASP A 436 17.70 25.30 -4.12
CA ASP A 436 16.44 24.61 -3.88
C ASP A 436 15.67 25.25 -2.72
N LEU A 437 16.39 25.69 -1.69
CA LEU A 437 15.80 26.32 -0.49
C LEU A 437 15.06 27.62 -0.81
N SER A 438 15.47 28.34 -1.86
CA SER A 438 14.78 29.57 -2.28
C SER A 438 13.37 29.33 -2.83
N GLN A 439 13.07 28.09 -3.24
CA GLN A 439 11.79 27.74 -3.84
C GLN A 439 10.70 27.43 -2.80
N PHE A 440 11.08 27.27 -1.53
CA PHE A 440 10.16 26.86 -0.47
C PHE A 440 10.26 27.80 0.73
N GLU A 441 9.14 28.09 1.37
CA GLU A 441 9.09 28.90 2.59
C GLU A 441 9.56 28.11 3.80
N HIS A 442 9.28 26.80 3.82
CA HIS A 442 9.58 25.93 4.93
C HIS A 442 10.25 24.64 4.47
N VAL A 443 11.06 24.07 5.37
CA VAL A 443 11.75 22.79 5.16
C VAL A 443 11.45 21.89 6.35
N LEU A 444 10.83 20.75 6.09
CA LEU A 444 10.53 19.73 7.08
C LEU A 444 11.56 18.60 6.95
N VAL A 445 12.36 18.40 7.99
CA VAL A 445 13.54 17.54 7.94
C VAL A 445 13.45 16.40 8.94
N ASN A 446 13.66 15.18 8.48
CA ASN A 446 13.95 14.01 9.31
C ASN A 446 15.45 13.72 9.34
N GLY A 447 16.08 13.89 10.50
CA GLY A 447 17.52 13.78 10.70
C GLY A 447 17.89 13.31 12.10
N GLY A 448 19.15 12.88 12.26
CA GLY A 448 19.75 12.80 13.60
C GLY A 448 20.35 14.14 14.00
N ASP A 449 20.86 14.26 15.23
CA ASP A 449 21.47 15.50 15.73
C ASP A 449 22.55 16.07 14.80
N PRO A 450 23.48 15.28 14.20
CA PRO A 450 24.48 15.83 13.28
C PRO A 450 23.87 16.53 12.06
N VAL A 451 22.75 16.02 11.55
CA VAL A 451 22.04 16.64 10.41
C VAL A 451 21.41 17.97 10.85
N HIS A 452 20.77 17.99 12.02
CA HIS A 452 20.12 19.20 12.53
C HIS A 452 21.13 20.27 12.96
N GLU A 453 22.27 19.89 13.52
CA GLU A 453 23.40 20.78 13.82
C GLU A 453 23.95 21.40 12.54
N GLN A 454 24.20 20.59 11.50
CA GLN A 454 24.67 21.08 10.20
C GLN A 454 23.66 22.07 9.57
N LEU A 455 22.37 21.74 9.56
CA LEU A 455 21.34 22.62 9.00
C LEU A 455 21.13 23.88 9.85
N GLY A 456 21.26 23.79 11.18
CA GLY A 456 21.18 24.93 12.09
C GLY A 456 22.32 25.94 11.92
N GLN A 457 23.45 25.53 11.33
CA GLN A 457 24.55 26.43 10.95
C GLN A 457 24.33 27.11 9.59
N SER A 458 23.34 26.67 8.80
CA SER A 458 23.06 27.27 7.49
C SER A 458 22.48 28.68 7.67
N PRO A 459 23.06 29.72 7.03
CA PRO A 459 22.52 31.07 7.10
C PRO A 459 21.18 31.20 6.35
N LEU A 460 20.76 30.19 5.59
CA LEU A 460 19.53 30.17 4.81
C LEU A 460 18.33 29.62 5.58
N LEU A 461 18.55 28.96 6.72
CA LEU A 461 17.52 28.28 7.48
C LEU A 461 17.42 28.86 8.88
N ILE A 462 16.19 29.09 9.34
CA ILE A 462 15.87 29.51 10.70
C ILE A 462 15.09 28.37 11.36
N PRO A 463 15.60 27.76 12.45
CA PRO A 463 14.86 26.70 13.14
C PRO A 463 13.55 27.25 13.72
N MET A 464 12.45 26.53 13.48
CA MET A 464 11.13 26.82 14.06
C MET A 464 10.77 25.83 15.17
N THR A 465 11.33 24.63 15.12
CA THR A 465 11.32 23.66 16.23
C THR A 465 12.74 23.22 16.53
N ASP A 466 13.02 22.86 17.78
CA ASP A 466 14.38 22.59 18.28
C ASP A 466 14.59 21.15 18.75
N SER A 467 13.53 20.36 18.89
CA SER A 467 13.56 19.03 19.47
C SER A 467 13.09 17.92 18.51
N GLY A 468 13.41 16.68 18.86
CA GLY A 468 12.99 15.50 18.09
C GLY A 468 13.80 15.24 16.82
N ARG A 469 13.43 14.16 16.14
CA ARG A 469 14.01 13.69 14.87
C ARG A 469 13.46 14.43 13.66
N TRP A 470 12.23 14.91 13.76
CA TRP A 470 11.59 15.75 12.76
C TRP A 470 11.61 17.19 13.23
N ARG A 471 12.23 18.08 12.45
CA ARG A 471 12.28 19.52 12.76
C ARG A 471 11.84 20.36 11.57
N LEU A 472 11.21 21.49 11.89
CA LEU A 472 10.79 22.48 10.93
C LEU A 472 11.80 23.63 10.89
N TYR A 473 12.12 24.08 9.68
CA TYR A 473 12.92 25.27 9.41
C TYR A 473 12.17 26.22 8.48
N ARG A 474 12.35 27.52 8.67
CA ARG A 474 11.95 28.56 7.71
C ARG A 474 13.12 28.89 6.79
N SER A 475 12.87 29.00 5.49
CA SER A 475 13.84 29.47 4.51
C SER A 475 13.82 30.99 4.42
N ARG A 476 14.99 31.64 4.45
CA ARG A 476 15.09 33.12 4.33
C ARG A 476 14.81 33.64 2.91
N GLY A 477 15.01 32.82 1.88
CA GLY A 477 15.06 33.28 0.49
C GLY A 477 13.73 33.72 -0.13
N ARG A 478 12.58 33.28 0.41
CA ARG A 478 11.25 33.53 -0.16
C ARG A 478 10.36 34.45 0.70
N SER A 479 10.61 34.53 2.01
CA SER A 479 9.83 35.38 2.93
C SER A 479 10.19 36.86 2.82
N ASP A 480 11.46 37.17 2.55
CA ASP A 480 11.95 38.55 2.65
C ASP A 480 11.56 39.38 1.41
N THR A 481 11.26 38.72 0.29
CA THR A 481 10.78 39.39 -0.94
C THR A 481 9.29 39.74 -0.89
N SER A 482 8.48 39.08 -0.06
CA SER A 482 7.05 39.40 0.08
C SER A 482 6.79 40.50 1.13
N GLU A 483 7.62 40.63 2.16
CA GLU A 483 7.52 41.74 3.13
C GLU A 483 8.02 43.08 2.55
N GLU A 484 9.05 43.09 1.70
CA GLU A 484 9.52 44.34 1.05
C GLU A 484 8.50 44.92 0.04
N ILE A 485 7.64 44.09 -0.56
CA ILE A 485 6.60 44.56 -1.48
C ILE A 485 5.37 45.09 -0.71
N GLY A 486 5.13 44.62 0.52
CA GLY A 486 4.01 45.06 1.36
C GLY A 486 4.23 46.39 2.08
N GLN A 487 5.48 46.80 2.30
CA GLN A 487 5.81 48.06 2.99
C GLN A 487 6.00 49.27 2.06
N GLY A 488 5.94 49.08 0.74
CA GLY A 488 6.05 50.16 -0.27
C GLY A 488 4.72 50.74 -0.77
N ALA A 489 3.59 50.27 -0.24
CA ALA A 489 2.25 50.72 -0.63
C ALA A 489 1.48 51.25 0.59
N HIS A 490 1.94 52.37 1.15
CA HIS A 490 1.13 53.24 2.00
C HIS A 490 1.38 54.70 1.69
#